data_AF-A0A645ATL8-F1
#
_entry.id   AF-A0A645ATL8-F1
#
_cell.length_a   1.000
_cell.length_b   1.000
_cell.length_c   1.000
_cell.angle_alpha   90.00
_cell.angle_beta   90.00
_cell.angle_gamma   90.00
#
_symmetry.space_group_name_H-M   'P 1'
#
loop_
_entity.id
_entity.type
_entity.pdbx_description
1 polymer ?
#
loop_
_entity_poly.entity_id
_entity_poly.type
_entity_poly.pdbx_seq_one_letter_code
_entity_poly.pdbx_strand_id
1 'polypeptide(L)'
;MAWPIGRGLRVTISLAGRYEKVLNNFLSFSVFGIMIPTGLLLFFLGMCLLVRFFFTTKTGLALKASGENSRFSSSSGVSVDKMRIVGNIFSTILGSIGILVYSQSFGFLQLYTAPLFMGFLAAASILIGGASIKKASITHVLLGTFLFQGLLVVALPVANKVATLGSLAEISRIIVSNGVILYALAQKSGE
;
A
#
# COMPACT_ATOMS: atom_id res chain seq x y z
N MET A 1 -24.87 -19.04 11.30
CA MET A 1 -23.42 -18.78 11.41
C MET A 1 -23.20 -17.60 12.33
N ALA A 2 -22.89 -17.86 13.60
CA ALA A 2 -22.62 -16.83 14.59
C ALA A 2 -21.11 -16.55 14.58
N TRP A 3 -20.72 -15.38 14.08
CA TRP A 3 -19.41 -14.83 14.36
C TRP A 3 -19.42 -14.28 15.81
N PRO A 4 -18.27 -14.23 16.50
CA PRO A 4 -18.17 -13.86 17.93
C PRO A 4 -18.49 -12.36 18.21
N ILE A 5 -19.24 -11.68 17.35
CA ILE A 5 -19.35 -10.22 17.26
C ILE A 5 -20.79 -9.72 17.00
N GLY A 6 -21.81 -10.59 17.07
CA GLY A 6 -23.24 -10.23 16.95
C GLY A 6 -23.92 -10.67 15.64
N ARG A 7 -25.24 -10.41 15.53
CA ARG A 7 -26.08 -10.78 14.37
C ARG A 7 -26.15 -9.64 13.34
N GLY A 8 -25.74 -9.89 12.08
CA GLY A 8 -25.95 -9.01 10.92
C GLY A 8 -24.72 -8.86 10.01
N LEU A 9 -24.95 -8.49 8.73
CA LEU A 9 -23.88 -8.07 7.80
C LEU A 9 -23.43 -6.64 8.16
N ARG A 10 -22.33 -6.52 8.92
CA ARG A 10 -21.67 -5.22 9.15
C ARG A 10 -20.57 -5.04 8.11
N VAL A 11 -20.62 -3.94 7.36
CA VAL A 11 -19.61 -3.60 6.35
C VAL A 11 -18.32 -3.09 7.01
N THR A 12 -18.44 -2.44 8.16
CA THR A 12 -17.35 -1.88 8.96
C THR A 12 -17.43 -2.36 10.41
N ILE A 13 -16.28 -2.77 10.95
CA ILE A 13 -16.09 -3.12 12.35
C ILE A 13 -15.17 -2.07 12.94
N SER A 14 -15.67 -1.30 13.92
CA SER A 14 -14.81 -0.36 14.64
C SER A 14 -13.85 -1.13 15.57
N LEU A 15 -12.57 -0.77 15.54
CA LEU A 15 -11.52 -1.25 16.44
C LEU A 15 -11.39 -0.38 17.71
N ALA A 16 -12.30 0.59 17.89
CA ALA A 16 -12.27 1.57 18.96
C ALA A 16 -12.19 0.90 20.33
N GLY A 17 -11.16 1.26 21.11
CA GLY A 17 -10.97 0.84 22.50
C GLY A 17 -10.24 -0.49 22.73
N ARG A 18 -9.82 -1.25 21.70
CA ARG A 18 -9.01 -2.48 21.89
C ARG A 18 -7.70 -2.51 21.10
N TYR A 19 -7.76 -2.27 19.80
CA TYR A 19 -6.58 -2.39 18.91
C TYR A 19 -6.37 -1.14 18.04
N GLU A 20 -7.09 -0.05 18.28
CA GLU A 20 -6.93 1.18 17.50
C GLU A 20 -5.58 1.85 17.78
N LYS A 21 -4.90 2.30 16.70
CA LYS A 21 -3.71 3.17 16.77
C LYS A 21 -2.53 2.63 17.59
N VAL A 22 -2.41 1.32 17.81
CA VAL A 22 -1.26 0.75 18.55
C VAL A 22 0.07 1.21 17.93
N LEU A 23 0.22 1.13 16.60
CA LEU A 23 1.41 1.60 15.91
C LEU A 23 1.55 3.13 15.84
N ASN A 24 0.44 3.86 15.84
CA ASN A 24 0.43 5.33 15.82
C ASN A 24 0.78 5.93 17.18
N ASN A 25 0.43 5.24 18.27
CA ASN A 25 0.70 5.63 19.65
C ASN A 25 2.01 5.04 20.18
N PHE A 26 2.53 3.98 19.54
CA PHE A 26 3.86 3.45 19.86
C PHE A 26 4.92 4.46 19.42
N LEU A 27 5.61 5.05 20.39
CA LEU A 27 6.70 6.02 20.22
C LEU A 27 6.32 7.41 19.69
N SER A 28 5.04 7.83 19.76
CA SER A 28 4.63 9.14 19.25
C SER A 28 5.40 10.28 19.92
N PHE A 29 6.07 11.11 19.11
CA PHE A 29 6.73 12.32 19.55
C PHE A 29 5.93 13.53 19.05
N SER A 30 5.60 14.44 19.96
CA SER A 30 5.06 15.75 19.60
C SER A 30 6.23 16.69 19.39
N VAL A 31 6.38 17.20 18.18
CA VAL A 31 7.30 18.31 17.88
C VAL A 31 6.44 19.45 17.31
N PHE A 32 6.52 20.63 17.94
CA PHE A 32 5.82 21.85 17.48
C PHE A 32 4.27 21.72 17.34
N GLY A 33 3.62 20.92 18.18
CA GLY A 33 2.15 20.78 18.16
C GLY A 33 1.60 19.83 17.10
N ILE A 34 2.47 19.16 16.33
CA ILE A 34 2.11 18.12 15.37
C ILE A 34 2.47 16.77 15.99
N MET A 35 1.48 15.89 16.17
CA MET A 35 1.74 14.50 16.58
C MET A 35 2.26 13.71 15.37
N ILE A 36 3.56 13.41 15.36
CA ILE A 36 4.16 12.56 14.33
C ILE A 36 4.02 11.11 14.79
N PRO A 37 3.26 10.26 14.06
CA PRO A 37 3.20 8.82 14.33
C PRO A 37 4.50 8.15 13.84
N THR A 38 5.58 8.39 14.58
CA THR A 38 6.92 7.85 14.33
C THR A 38 6.93 6.32 14.33
N GLY A 39 6.09 5.66 15.13
CA GLY A 39 5.96 4.20 15.15
C GLY A 39 5.49 3.61 13.82
N LEU A 40 4.51 4.26 13.17
CA LEU A 40 4.04 3.87 11.84
C LEU A 40 5.13 4.06 10.78
N LEU A 41 5.83 5.21 10.80
CA LEU A 41 6.91 5.51 9.87
C LEU A 41 8.10 4.56 10.05
N LEU A 42 8.47 4.25 11.29
CA LEU A 42 9.54 3.32 11.62
C LEU A 42 9.18 1.89 11.16
N PHE A 43 7.94 1.46 11.39
CA PHE A 43 7.45 0.18 10.91
C PHE A 43 7.47 0.11 9.38
N PHE A 44 7.00 1.17 8.70
CA PHE A 44 7.02 1.26 7.24
C PHE A 44 8.44 1.18 6.68
N LEU A 45 9.39 1.95 7.24
CA LEU A 45 10.81 1.87 6.87
C LEU A 45 11.41 0.50 7.18
N GLY A 46 11.04 -0.11 8.30
CA GLY A 46 11.44 -1.46 8.69
C GLY A 46 10.97 -2.53 7.69
N MET A 47 9.72 -2.46 7.25
CA MET A 47 9.19 -3.33 6.19
C MET A 47 9.91 -3.12 4.87
N CYS A 48 10.22 -1.88 4.53
CA CYS A 48 10.98 -1.55 3.33
C CYS A 48 12.40 -2.15 3.37
N LEU A 49 13.07 -2.07 4.52
CA LEU A 49 14.37 -2.71 4.75
C LEU A 49 14.29 -4.24 4.72
N LEU A 50 13.24 -4.83 5.27
CA LEU A 50 13.02 -6.28 5.23
C LEU A 50 12.91 -6.75 3.78
N VAL A 51 12.10 -6.07 2.96
CA VAL A 51 11.97 -6.36 1.52
C VAL A 51 13.31 -6.21 0.81
N ARG A 52 14.06 -5.14 1.11
CA ARG A 52 15.42 -4.95 0.57
C ARG A 52 16.33 -6.13 0.89
N PHE A 53 16.34 -6.54 2.16
CA PHE A 53 17.17 -7.62 2.64
C PHE A 53 16.78 -8.94 1.98
N PHE A 54 15.48 -9.23 1.87
CA PHE A 54 14.98 -10.41 1.17
C PHE A 54 15.50 -10.48 -0.27
N PHE A 55 15.45 -9.37 -1.03
CA PHE A 55 15.98 -9.34 -2.39
C PHE A 55 17.52 -9.42 -2.49
N THR A 56 18.26 -9.19 -1.41
CA THR A 56 19.71 -9.45 -1.35
C THR A 56 20.06 -10.91 -1.05
N THR A 57 19.10 -11.72 -0.58
CA THR A 57 19.34 -13.14 -0.30
C THR A 57 19.41 -13.97 -1.58
N LYS A 58 20.00 -15.18 -1.50
CA LYS A 58 20.12 -16.12 -2.64
C LYS A 58 18.75 -16.49 -3.23
N THR A 59 17.74 -16.68 -2.40
CA THR A 59 16.37 -16.99 -2.81
C THR A 59 15.70 -15.79 -3.48
N GLY A 60 15.87 -14.57 -2.94
CA GLY A 60 15.35 -13.34 -3.56
C GLY A 60 16.00 -13.02 -4.91
N LEU A 61 17.30 -13.29 -5.06
CA LEU A 61 18.01 -13.11 -6.33
C LEU A 61 17.56 -14.13 -7.39
N ALA A 62 17.39 -15.40 -6.99
CA ALA A 62 16.88 -16.46 -7.87
C ALA A 62 15.43 -16.18 -8.30
N LEU A 63 14.62 -15.65 -7.39
CA LEU A 63 13.25 -15.22 -7.68
C LEU A 63 13.22 -14.12 -8.74
N LYS A 64 14.07 -13.09 -8.59
CA LYS A 64 14.16 -11.98 -9.55
C LYS A 64 14.62 -12.46 -10.93
N ALA A 65 15.68 -13.27 -10.98
CA ALA A 65 16.19 -13.84 -12.24
C ALA A 65 15.13 -14.72 -12.95
N SER A 66 14.38 -15.52 -12.17
CA SER A 66 13.28 -16.33 -12.67
C SER A 66 12.11 -15.51 -13.22
N GLY A 67 11.91 -14.29 -12.72
CA GLY A 67 10.89 -13.35 -13.22
C GLY A 67 11.31 -12.62 -14.50
N GLU A 68 12.61 -12.33 -14.67
CA GLU A 68 13.14 -11.66 -15.86
C GLU A 68 13.23 -12.61 -17.06
N ASN A 69 13.73 -13.84 -16.88
CA ASN A 69 13.77 -14.84 -17.95
C ASN A 69 13.64 -16.27 -17.39
N SER A 70 12.45 -16.84 -17.56
CA SER A 70 12.13 -18.20 -17.10
C SER A 70 12.91 -19.28 -17.86
N ARG A 71 13.18 -19.10 -19.17
CA ARG A 71 13.92 -20.08 -19.97
C ARG A 71 15.38 -20.16 -19.53
N PHE A 72 16.01 -19.01 -19.31
CA PHE A 72 17.40 -18.92 -18.85
C PHE A 72 17.57 -19.45 -17.41
N SER A 73 16.58 -19.21 -16.55
CA SER A 73 16.61 -19.68 -15.16
C SER A 73 16.43 -21.19 -15.06
N SER A 74 15.53 -21.77 -15.86
CA SER A 74 15.34 -23.22 -15.95
C SER A 74 16.59 -23.93 -16.49
N SER A 75 17.27 -23.36 -17.49
CA SER A 75 18.53 -23.94 -18.01
C SER A 75 19.70 -23.81 -17.03
N SER A 76 19.63 -22.85 -16.09
CA SER A 76 20.64 -22.65 -15.03
C SER A 76 20.40 -23.50 -13.78
N GLY A 77 19.43 -24.42 -13.81
CA GLY A 77 19.10 -25.33 -12.70
C GLY A 77 18.20 -24.72 -11.62
N VAL A 78 17.65 -23.52 -11.82
CA VAL A 78 16.69 -22.89 -10.89
C VAL A 78 15.28 -23.31 -11.26
N SER A 79 14.57 -23.95 -10.33
CA SER A 79 13.17 -24.32 -10.53
C SER A 79 12.25 -23.09 -10.46
N VAL A 80 11.80 -22.62 -11.63
CA VAL A 80 10.90 -21.46 -11.79
C VAL A 80 9.63 -21.61 -10.97
N ASP A 81 9.02 -22.80 -10.95
CA ASP A 81 7.75 -23.01 -10.23
C ASP A 81 7.90 -22.88 -8.71
N LYS A 82 8.99 -23.38 -8.13
CA LYS A 82 9.26 -23.19 -6.69
C LYS A 82 9.47 -21.71 -6.37
N MET A 83 10.18 -20.98 -7.23
CA MET A 83 10.39 -19.54 -7.04
C MET A 83 9.07 -18.77 -7.14
N ARG A 84 8.17 -19.11 -8.06
CA ARG A 84 6.83 -18.52 -8.14
C ARG A 84 6.01 -18.76 -6.88
N ILE A 85 6.03 -19.97 -6.34
CA ILE A 85 5.32 -20.30 -5.10
C ILE A 85 5.85 -19.46 -3.93
N VAL A 86 7.18 -19.40 -3.76
CA VAL A 86 7.81 -18.57 -2.71
C VAL A 86 7.46 -17.10 -2.87
N GLY A 87 7.49 -16.58 -4.10
CA GLY A 87 7.10 -15.20 -4.40
C GLY A 87 5.65 -14.89 -4.04
N ASN A 88 4.73 -15.79 -4.39
CA ASN A 88 3.31 -15.64 -4.04
C ASN A 88 3.11 -15.65 -2.53
N ILE A 89 3.69 -16.64 -1.81
CA ILE A 89 3.57 -16.72 -0.36
C ILE A 89 4.10 -15.44 0.31
N PHE A 90 5.27 -14.98 -0.11
CA PHE A 90 5.89 -13.76 0.43
C PHE A 90 5.03 -12.51 0.16
N SER A 91 4.49 -12.38 -1.06
CA SER A 91 3.60 -11.27 -1.44
C SER A 91 2.30 -11.27 -0.63
N THR A 92 1.67 -12.45 -0.44
CA THR A 92 0.43 -12.58 0.34
C THR A 92 0.64 -12.25 1.82
N ILE A 93 1.77 -12.65 2.41
CA ILE A 93 2.09 -12.33 3.80
C ILE A 93 2.28 -10.82 3.97
N LEU A 94 3.08 -10.18 3.11
CA LEU A 94 3.31 -8.73 3.16
C LEU A 94 2.01 -7.93 2.93
N GLY A 95 1.18 -8.35 1.97
CA GLY A 95 -0.12 -7.74 1.70
C GLY A 95 -1.05 -7.84 2.92
N SER A 96 -1.08 -9.01 3.57
CA SER A 96 -1.91 -9.26 4.75
C SER A 96 -1.48 -8.39 5.94
N ILE A 97 -0.17 -8.29 6.20
CA ILE A 97 0.38 -7.38 7.22
C ILE A 97 0.02 -5.92 6.92
N GLY A 98 0.13 -5.51 5.65
CA GLY A 98 -0.25 -4.17 5.21
C GLY A 98 -1.71 -3.83 5.53
N ILE A 99 -2.64 -4.73 5.17
CA ILE A 99 -4.08 -4.54 5.42
C ILE A 99 -4.36 -4.39 6.92
N LEU A 100 -3.73 -5.22 7.76
CA LEU A 100 -3.90 -5.14 9.21
C LEU A 100 -3.41 -3.79 9.76
N VAL A 101 -2.23 -3.33 9.35
CA VAL A 101 -1.67 -2.05 9.80
C VAL A 101 -2.52 -0.86 9.34
N TYR A 102 -3.05 -0.91 8.12
CA TYR A 102 -3.97 0.10 7.60
C TYR A 102 -5.24 0.17 8.43
N SER A 103 -5.93 -0.96 8.64
CA SER A 103 -7.15 -1.00 9.43
C SER A 103 -6.93 -0.62 10.90
N GLN A 104 -5.76 -0.94 11.45
CA GLN A 104 -5.37 -0.51 12.79
C GLN A 104 -5.18 1.01 12.88
N SER A 105 -4.58 1.62 11.85
CA SER A 105 -4.31 3.06 11.78
C SER A 105 -5.59 3.88 11.61
N PHE A 106 -6.54 3.38 10.82
CA PHE A 106 -7.85 3.99 10.61
C PHE A 106 -8.84 3.73 11.75
N GLY A 107 -8.61 2.70 12.58
CA GLY A 107 -9.49 2.35 13.69
C GLY A 107 -10.76 1.61 13.28
N PHE A 108 -10.80 1.08 12.06
CA PHE A 108 -11.89 0.22 11.58
C PHE A 108 -11.41 -0.80 10.54
N LEU A 109 -11.98 -2.00 10.60
CA LEU A 109 -11.85 -3.04 9.58
C LEU A 109 -13.05 -2.99 8.65
N GLN A 110 -12.82 -2.89 7.35
CA GLN A 110 -13.88 -2.97 6.35
C GLN A 110 -13.74 -4.27 5.56
N LEU A 111 -14.77 -5.12 5.63
CA LEU A 111 -14.66 -6.54 5.27
C LEU A 111 -14.83 -6.82 3.77
N TYR A 112 -15.48 -5.92 3.02
CA TYR A 112 -15.91 -6.21 1.66
C TYR A 112 -15.07 -5.50 0.61
N THR A 113 -15.06 -4.17 0.61
CA THR A 113 -14.48 -3.38 -0.49
C THR A 113 -13.08 -2.87 -0.21
N ALA A 114 -12.72 -2.63 1.06
CA ALA A 114 -11.43 -2.04 1.41
C ALA A 114 -10.21 -2.88 1.00
N PRO A 115 -10.19 -4.22 1.14
CA PRO A 115 -9.04 -5.01 0.73
C PRO A 115 -8.76 -4.90 -0.78
N LEU A 116 -9.82 -4.82 -1.59
CA LEU A 116 -9.71 -4.70 -3.05
C LEU A 116 -9.13 -3.34 -3.45
N PHE A 117 -9.65 -2.24 -2.89
CA PHE A 117 -9.15 -0.90 -3.20
C PHE A 117 -7.72 -0.67 -2.69
N MET A 118 -7.31 -1.35 -1.62
CA MET A 118 -5.97 -1.18 -1.06
C MET A 118 -4.86 -1.65 -2.00
N GLY A 119 -5.04 -2.79 -2.68
CA GLY A 119 -4.08 -3.27 -3.68
C GLY A 119 -3.97 -2.33 -4.88
N PHE A 120 -5.10 -1.76 -5.30
CA PHE A 120 -5.16 -0.78 -6.39
C PHE A 120 -4.43 0.52 -6.05
N LEU A 121 -4.68 1.07 -4.86
CA LEU A 121 -4.00 2.28 -4.37
C LEU A 121 -2.49 2.07 -4.23
N ALA A 122 -2.07 0.90 -3.73
CA ALA A 122 -0.66 0.56 -3.61
C ALA A 122 0.02 0.49 -4.98
N ALA A 123 -0.58 -0.19 -5.97
CA ALA A 123 -0.05 -0.26 -7.33
C ALA A 123 0.06 1.14 -7.97
N ALA A 124 -0.98 1.96 -7.85
CA ALA A 124 -1.00 3.32 -8.36
C ALA A 124 0.09 4.20 -7.73
N SER A 125 0.28 4.11 -6.41
CA SER A 125 1.30 4.90 -5.71
C SER A 125 2.71 4.60 -6.22
N ILE A 126 3.04 3.32 -6.44
CA ILE A 126 4.37 2.90 -6.93
C ILE A 126 4.60 3.38 -8.37
N LEU A 127 3.55 3.38 -9.19
CA LEU A 127 3.59 3.89 -10.57
C LEU A 127 3.79 5.40 -10.63
N ILE A 128 3.08 6.16 -9.78
CA ILE A 128 3.28 7.61 -9.63
C ILE A 128 4.71 7.93 -9.17
N GLY A 129 5.30 7.06 -8.36
CA GLY A 129 6.71 7.13 -7.98
C GLY A 129 7.71 6.90 -9.12
N GLY A 130 7.23 6.60 -10.35
CA GLY A 130 8.04 6.42 -11.57
C GLY A 130 8.41 4.96 -11.88
N ALA A 131 7.84 3.99 -11.15
CA ALA A 131 8.16 2.58 -11.39
C ALA A 131 7.65 2.12 -12.76
N SER A 132 8.36 1.16 -13.36
CA SER A 132 7.93 0.47 -14.58
C SER A 132 7.56 -0.97 -14.28
N ILE A 133 6.74 -1.60 -15.12
CA ILE A 133 6.37 -3.03 -14.99
C ILE A 133 7.62 -3.92 -14.92
N LYS A 134 8.68 -3.53 -15.65
CA LYS A 134 9.97 -4.25 -15.68
C LYS A 134 10.91 -3.91 -14.52
N LYS A 135 10.74 -2.75 -13.87
CA LYS A 135 11.67 -2.26 -12.84
C LYS A 135 10.93 -1.43 -11.79
N ALA A 136 10.81 -2.02 -10.61
CA ALA A 136 10.37 -1.33 -9.40
C ALA A 136 11.51 -1.38 -8.37
N SER A 137 11.79 -0.25 -7.72
CA SER A 137 12.72 -0.19 -6.58
C SER A 137 12.05 0.44 -5.37
N ILE A 138 12.64 0.21 -4.21
CA ILE A 138 12.21 0.78 -2.93
C ILE A 138 12.08 2.31 -2.99
N THR A 139 12.96 2.99 -3.73
CA THR A 139 12.91 4.45 -3.87
C THR A 139 11.61 4.93 -4.54
N HIS A 140 11.10 4.16 -5.51
CA HIS A 140 9.82 4.44 -6.16
C HIS A 140 8.65 4.22 -5.19
N VAL A 141 8.75 3.24 -4.28
CA VAL A 141 7.75 3.02 -3.24
C VAL A 141 7.73 4.20 -2.25
N LEU A 142 8.90 4.66 -1.79
CA LEU A 142 9.00 5.78 -0.86
C LEU A 142 8.50 7.09 -1.48
N LEU A 143 8.97 7.43 -2.68
CA LEU A 143 8.52 8.63 -3.39
C LEU A 143 7.04 8.54 -3.78
N GLY A 144 6.62 7.39 -4.29
CA GLY A 144 5.25 7.13 -4.71
C GLY A 144 4.25 7.24 -3.58
N THR A 145 4.51 6.61 -2.44
CA THR A 145 3.66 6.70 -1.24
C THR A 145 3.60 8.12 -0.70
N PHE A 146 4.73 8.84 -0.66
CA PHE A 146 4.77 10.23 -0.22
C PHE A 146 3.97 11.16 -1.15
N LEU A 147 4.19 11.07 -2.46
CA LEU A 147 3.48 11.87 -3.46
C LEU A 147 1.97 11.56 -3.48
N PHE A 148 1.60 10.28 -3.40
CA PHE A 148 0.21 9.86 -3.42
C PHE A 148 -0.55 10.32 -2.17
N GLN A 149 0.03 10.11 -0.98
CA GLN A 149 -0.58 10.56 0.26
C GLN A 149 -0.60 12.10 0.35
N GLY A 150 0.45 12.77 -0.13
CA GLY A 150 0.51 14.22 -0.26
C GLY A 150 -0.60 14.76 -1.16
N LEU A 151 -0.81 14.14 -2.32
CA LEU A 151 -1.91 14.49 -3.22
C LEU A 151 -3.27 14.35 -2.53
N LEU A 152 -3.52 13.26 -1.81
CA LEU A 152 -4.79 13.04 -1.10
C LEU A 152 -5.06 14.10 -0.03
N VAL A 153 -4.01 14.51 0.71
CA VAL A 153 -4.13 15.54 1.76
C VAL A 153 -4.31 16.93 1.17
N VAL A 154 -3.60 17.27 0.09
CA VAL A 154 -3.66 18.59 -0.57
C VAL A 154 -4.92 18.75 -1.44
N ALA A 155 -5.46 17.66 -1.96
CA ALA A 155 -6.64 17.71 -2.84
C ALA A 155 -7.87 18.32 -2.14
N LEU A 156 -8.08 18.06 -0.84
CA LEU A 156 -9.21 18.61 -0.07
C LEU A 156 -9.16 20.15 0.06
N PRO A 157 -8.08 20.77 0.58
CA PRO A 157 -7.96 22.23 0.64
C PRO A 157 -8.03 22.92 -0.72
N VAL A 158 -7.39 22.33 -1.75
CA VAL A 158 -7.38 22.91 -3.09
C VAL A 158 -8.78 22.87 -3.70
N ALA A 159 -9.48 21.74 -3.56
CA ALA A 159 -10.85 21.60 -4.03
C ALA A 159 -11.81 22.59 -3.33
N ASN A 160 -11.67 22.79 -2.03
CA ASN A 160 -12.47 23.76 -1.27
C ASN A 160 -12.20 25.23 -1.67
N LYS A 161 -11.01 25.56 -2.19
CA LYS A 161 -10.72 26.90 -2.70
C LYS A 161 -11.25 27.13 -4.12
N VAL A 162 -11.38 26.07 -4.92
CA VAL A 162 -11.83 26.13 -6.31
C VAL A 162 -13.35 25.99 -6.42
N ALA A 163 -13.98 25.22 -5.54
CA ALA A 163 -15.42 24.98 -5.52
C ALA A 163 -16.07 25.62 -4.29
N THR A 164 -16.85 26.69 -4.52
CA THR A 164 -17.57 27.47 -3.50
C THR A 164 -18.72 26.71 -2.81
N LEU A 165 -19.13 25.55 -3.32
CA LEU A 165 -20.07 24.63 -2.65
C LEU A 165 -19.32 23.40 -2.12
N GLY A 166 -19.40 23.14 -0.81
CA GLY A 166 -18.67 22.05 -0.14
C GLY A 166 -18.90 20.64 -0.69
N SER A 167 -19.98 20.40 -1.44
CA SER A 167 -20.23 19.11 -2.12
C SER A 167 -19.40 18.93 -3.39
N LEU A 168 -19.12 20.00 -4.14
CA LEU A 168 -18.28 19.96 -5.34
C LEU A 168 -16.80 19.73 -4.98
N ALA A 169 -16.37 20.13 -3.79
CA ALA A 169 -15.01 19.92 -3.32
C ALA A 169 -14.70 18.42 -3.08
N GLU A 170 -15.64 17.69 -2.48
CA GLU A 170 -15.46 16.24 -2.25
C GLU A 170 -15.50 15.45 -3.56
N ILE A 171 -16.40 15.84 -4.47
CA ILE A 171 -16.50 15.22 -5.80
C ILE A 171 -15.23 15.46 -6.62
N SER A 172 -14.73 16.70 -6.66
CA SER A 172 -13.50 17.03 -7.38
C SER A 172 -12.27 16.32 -6.80
N ARG A 173 -12.17 16.16 -5.47
CA ARG A 173 -11.15 15.32 -4.83
C ARG A 173 -11.18 13.87 -5.32
N ILE A 174 -12.37 13.26 -5.34
CA ILE A 174 -12.54 11.87 -5.79
C ILE A 174 -12.17 11.75 -7.27
N ILE A 175 -12.57 12.71 -8.11
CA ILE A 175 -12.23 12.73 -9.54
C ILE A 175 -10.72 12.88 -9.75
N VAL A 176 -10.06 13.82 -9.07
CA VAL A 176 -8.61 14.03 -9.20
C VAL A 176 -7.85 12.80 -8.70
N SER A 177 -8.23 12.24 -7.55
CA SER A 177 -7.57 11.06 -7.00
C SER A 177 -7.71 9.84 -7.93
N ASN A 178 -8.93 9.53 -8.38
CA ASN A 178 -9.15 8.41 -9.29
C ASN A 178 -8.56 8.67 -10.69
N GLY A 179 -8.59 9.92 -11.16
CA GLY A 179 -8.00 10.34 -12.42
C GLY A 179 -6.49 10.18 -12.46
N VAL A 180 -5.79 10.55 -11.37
CA VAL A 180 -4.34 10.35 -11.25
C VAL A 180 -4.00 8.86 -11.18
N ILE A 181 -4.81 8.04 -10.50
CA ILE A 181 -4.61 6.59 -10.50
C ILE A 181 -4.77 6.01 -11.91
N LEU A 182 -5.85 6.39 -12.62
CA LEU A 182 -6.09 5.96 -14.00
C LEU A 182 -4.96 6.41 -14.92
N TYR A 183 -4.47 7.64 -14.77
CA TYR A 183 -3.32 8.16 -15.54
C TYR A 183 -2.06 7.34 -15.28
N ALA A 184 -1.74 7.07 -14.01
CA ALA A 184 -0.56 6.30 -13.63
C ALA A 184 -0.59 4.86 -14.18
N LEU A 185 -1.79 4.26 -14.28
CA LEU A 185 -1.98 2.94 -14.88
C LEU A 185 -1.92 2.99 -16.41
N ALA A 186 -2.58 3.98 -17.03
CA ALA A 186 -2.64 4.14 -18.48
C ALA A 186 -1.27 4.44 -19.09
N GLN A 187 -0.45 5.26 -18.41
CA GLN A 187 0.90 5.60 -18.87
C GLN A 187 1.79 4.37 -19.07
N LYS A 188 1.53 3.26 -18.37
CA LYS A 188 2.31 2.02 -18.48
C LYS A 188 1.68 0.93 -19.33
N SER A 189 0.41 1.06 -19.69
CA SER A 189 -0.23 0.15 -20.65
C SER A 189 0.11 0.50 -22.11
N GLY A 190 0.75 1.65 -22.36
CA GLY A 190 1.16 2.14 -23.67
C GLY A 190 2.60 1.84 -24.09
N GLU A 191 3.34 1.00 -23.35
CA GLU A 191 4.70 0.52 -23.71
C GLU A 191 4.73 -1.00 -23.90
#